data_AF-A0A5N9GT27-F1
#
_entry.id   AF-A0A5N9GT27-F1
#
_cell.length_a   1.000
_cell.length_b   1.000
_cell.length_c   1.000
_cell.angle_alpha   90.00
_cell.angle_beta   90.00
_cell.angle_gamma   90.00
#
_symmetry.space_group_name_H-M   'P 1'
#
loop_
_entity.id
_entity.type
_entity.pdbx_description
1 polymer ?
#
loop_
_entity_poly.entity_id
_entity_poly.type
_entity_poly.pdbx_seq_one_letter_code
_entity_poly.pdbx_strand_id
1 'polypeptide(L)' 'MPAQFVSGQPVRVIADYGPQDPTPMQDILGRSGIVRFVHTLPGEAHPQYDVKFLEGTPDTALCREHWLIAE' A
#
# COMPACT_ATOMS: atom_id res chain seq x y z
N MET A 1 14.94 -3.67 6.37
CA MET A 1 15.15 -2.60 5.36
C MET A 1 14.36 -1.38 5.82
N PRO A 2 14.80 -0.14 5.54
CA PRO A 2 13.98 1.03 5.84
C PRO A 2 12.70 1.03 4.99
N ALA A 3 11.59 1.55 5.53
CA ALA A 3 10.34 1.64 4.80
C ALA A 3 10.44 2.63 3.64
N GLN A 4 9.94 2.25 2.47
CA GLN A 4 9.97 3.09 1.26
C GLN A 4 9.00 4.29 1.33
N PHE A 5 7.90 4.16 2.08
CA PHE A 5 6.91 5.21 2.25
C PHE A 5 6.76 5.61 3.74
N VAL A 6 6.32 6.84 3.98
CA VAL A 6 6.12 7.38 5.34
C VAL A 6 4.68 7.83 5.58
N SER A 7 4.28 7.94 6.84
CA SER A 7 2.95 8.47 7.21
C SER A 7 2.75 9.89 6.64
N GLY A 8 1.57 10.13 6.08
CA GLY A 8 1.21 11.37 5.39
C GLY A 8 1.60 11.42 3.91
N GLN A 9 2.33 10.41 3.40
CA GLN A 9 2.74 10.39 2.00
C GLN A 9 1.57 10.01 1.08
N PRO A 10 1.31 10.78 0.00
CA PRO A 10 0.36 10.41 -1.03
C PRO A 10 0.91 9.25 -1.88
N VAL A 11 0.06 8.27 -2.13
CA VAL A 11 0.41 7.06 -2.88
C VAL A 11 -0.74 6.63 -3.77
N ARG A 12 -0.41 5.90 -4.84
CA ARG A 12 -1.38 5.21 -5.69
C ARG A 12 -1.14 3.71 -5.66
N VAL A 13 -2.23 2.95 -5.59
CA VAL A 13 -2.18 1.48 -5.69
C VAL A 13 -2.04 1.07 -7.14
N ILE A 14 -1.00 0.32 -7.45
CA ILE A 14 -0.72 -0.27 -8.76
C ILE A 14 -0.77 -1.79 -8.69
N ALA A 15 -1.02 -2.40 -9.84
CA ALA A 15 -0.86 -3.84 -9.99
C ALA A 15 0.60 -4.09 -10.35
N ASP A 16 1.44 -4.23 -9.33
CA ASP A 16 2.78 -4.79 -9.53
C ASP A 16 2.70 -6.31 -9.33
N TYR A 17 2.77 -7.02 -10.45
CA TYR A 17 2.72 -8.48 -10.49
C TYR A 17 4.13 -9.03 -10.28
N GLY A 18 4.65 -8.88 -9.05
CA GLY A 18 5.76 -9.71 -8.62
C GLY A 18 5.37 -11.19 -8.78
N PRO A 19 6.23 -12.07 -9.32
CA PRO A 19 5.85 -13.44 -9.72
C PRO A 19 5.41 -14.35 -8.55
N GLN A 20 5.45 -13.88 -7.30
CA GLN A 20 5.14 -14.66 -6.10
C GLN A 20 4.27 -13.91 -5.09
N ASP A 21 3.89 -12.66 -5.33
CA ASP A 21 3.13 -11.87 -4.38
C ASP A 21 1.63 -11.90 -4.68
N PRO A 22 0.77 -11.84 -3.65
CA PRO A 22 -0.66 -11.67 -3.86
C PRO A 22 -0.89 -10.37 -4.62
N THR A 23 -1.91 -10.36 -5.49
CA THR A 23 -2.36 -9.16 -6.17
C THR A 23 -3.21 -8.29 -5.24
N PRO A 24 -3.18 -6.95 -5.37
CA PRO A 24 -4.12 -6.08 -4.65
C PRO A 24 -5.56 -6.45 -5.00
N MET A 25 -6.49 -6.21 -4.07
CA MET A 25 -7.91 -6.40 -4.35
C MET A 25 -8.34 -5.45 -5.49
N GLN A 26 -9.21 -5.93 -6.39
CA GLN A 26 -9.63 -5.18 -7.58
C GLN A 26 -10.34 -3.86 -7.25
N ASP A 27 -10.93 -3.75 -6.06
CA ASP A 27 -11.64 -2.56 -5.55
C ASP A 27 -10.71 -1.44 -5.07
N ILE A 28 -9.43 -1.74 -4.84
CA ILE A 28 -8.41 -0.76 -4.45
C ILE A 28 -7.42 -0.43 -5.57
N LEU A 29 -7.37 -1.24 -6.63
CA LEU A 29 -6.43 -1.07 -7.73
C LEU A 29 -6.66 0.27 -8.47
N GLY A 30 -5.58 1.02 -8.68
CA GLY A 30 -5.60 2.32 -9.36
C GLY A 30 -6.06 3.48 -8.48
N ARG A 31 -6.46 3.24 -7.22
CA ARG A 31 -6.94 4.30 -6.32
C ARG A 31 -5.77 5.04 -5.67
N SER A 32 -5.97 6.33 -5.51
CA SER A 32 -5.09 7.23 -4.78
C SER A 32 -5.49 7.32 -3.32
N GLY A 33 -4.49 7.41 -2.45
CA GLY A 33 -4.67 7.48 -1.00
C GLY A 33 -3.47 8.09 -0.29
N ILE A 34 -3.55 8.11 1.04
CA ILE A 34 -2.52 8.63 1.92
C ILE A 34 -2.12 7.52 2.89
N VAL A 35 -0.82 7.30 3.02
CA VAL A 35 -0.27 6.38 4.02
C VAL A 35 -0.59 6.90 5.41
N ARG A 36 -1.31 6.14 6.23
CA ARG A 36 -1.61 6.45 7.63
C ARG A 36 -0.57 5.86 8.56
N PHE A 37 -0.32 4.57 8.42
CA PHE A 37 0.59 3.83 9.28
C PHE A 37 1.50 2.91 8.47
N VAL A 38 2.73 2.75 8.95
CA VAL A 38 3.71 1.80 8.41
C VAL A 38 3.86 0.69 9.44
N HIS A 39 3.53 -0.53 9.05
CA HIS A 39 3.62 -1.72 9.88
C HIS A 39 4.86 -2.52 9.51
N THR A 40 5.85 -2.54 10.40
CA THR A 40 7.04 -3.39 10.29
C THR A 40 6.90 -4.56 11.27
N LEU A 41 6.44 -5.71 10.79
CA LEU A 41 6.24 -6.89 11.63
C LEU A 41 7.53 -7.72 11.74
N PRO A 42 7.85 -8.28 12.93
CA PRO A 42 8.99 -9.18 13.07
C PRO A 42 8.84 -10.41 12.15
N GLY A 43 9.82 -10.65 11.29
CA GLY A 43 9.83 -11.78 10.35
C GLY A 43 9.32 -11.47 8.94
N GLU A 44 8.73 -10.30 8.71
CA GLU A 44 8.38 -9.83 7.38
C GLU A 44 9.58 -9.15 6.70
N ALA A 45 9.81 -9.48 5.43
CA ALA A 45 10.88 -8.87 4.63
C ALA A 45 10.56 -7.42 4.23
N HIS A 46 9.27 -7.12 4.07
CA HIS A 46 8.76 -5.82 3.61
C HIS A 46 7.70 -5.26 4.58
N PRO A 47 7.67 -3.93 4.78
CA PRO A 47 6.61 -3.28 5.53
C PRO A 47 5.25 -3.38 4.83
N GLN A 48 4.18 -3.32 5.62
CA GLN A 48 2.80 -3.12 5.16
C GLN A 48 2.36 -1.69 5.46
N TYR A 49 1.46 -1.16 4.65
CA TYR A 49 1.04 0.23 4.70
C TYR A 49 -0.48 0.32 4.83
N ASP A 50 -0.97 0.91 5.91
CA ASP A 50 -2.39 1.27 6.00
C ASP A 50 -2.62 2.54 5.16
N VAL A 51 -3.34 2.39 4.05
CA VAL A 51 -3.62 3.48 3.10
C VAL A 51 -5.07 3.89 3.23
N LYS A 52 -5.31 5.18 3.45
CA LYS A 52 -6.65 5.77 3.37
C LYS A 52 -6.89 6.35 2.00
N PHE A 53 -7.88 5.84 1.30
CA PHE A 53 -8.25 6.30 -0.03
C PHE A 53 -9.04 7.60 0.04
N LEU A 54 -8.87 8.43 -1.00
CA LEU A 54 -9.55 9.72 -1.08
C LEU A 54 -11.03 9.58 -1.47
N GLU A 55 -11.39 8.52 -2.21
CA GLU A 55 -12.72 8.31 -2.77
C GLU A 55 -13.08 6.83 -2.79
N GLY A 56 -14.35 6.48 -2.51
CA GLY A 56 -14.90 5.13 -2.63
C GLY A 56 -14.82 4.25 -1.37
N THR A 57 -15.32 3.02 -1.49
CA THR A 57 -15.28 1.98 -0.44
C THR A 57 -14.48 0.76 -0.95
N PRO A 58 -13.60 0.13 -0.14
CA PRO A 58 -13.29 0.47 1.26
C PRO A 58 -12.54 1.80 1.39
N ASP A 59 -12.69 2.50 2.51
CA ASP A 59 -12.03 3.78 2.76
C ASP A 59 -10.55 3.60 3.16
N THR A 60 -10.20 2.43 3.68
CA THR A 60 -8.83 2.04 4.02
C THR A 60 -8.50 0.62 3.58
N ALA A 61 -7.24 0.37 3.22
CA ALA A 61 -6.72 -0.98 3.01
C ALA A 61 -5.25 -1.12 3.40
N LEU A 62 -4.87 -2.31 3.86
CA LEU A 62 -3.48 -2.70 4.04
C LEU A 62 -2.86 -3.06 2.69
N CYS A 63 -1.87 -2.28 2.29
CA CYS A 63 -1.14 -2.41 1.04
C CYS A 63 0.28 -2.91 1.28
N ARG A 64 0.82 -3.70 0.35
CA ARG A 64 2.23 -4.09 0.33
C ARG A 64 3.07 -3.00 -0.31
N GLU A 65 4.35 -2.95 0.04
CA GLU A 65 5.31 -1.97 -0.50
C GLU A 65 5.31 -1.88 -2.02
N HIS A 66 5.38 -3.01 -2.73
CA HIS A 66 5.43 -3.06 -4.19
C HIS A 66 4.09 -2.73 -4.87
N TRP A 67 2.97 -2.71 -4.14
CA TRP A 67 1.69 -2.25 -4.70
C TRP A 67 1.60 -0.73 -4.76
N LEU A 68 2.53 0.00 -4.17
CA LEU A 68 2.42 1.45 -4.01
C LEU A 68 3.47 2.17 -4.85
N ILE A 69 3.05 3.30 -5.42
CA ILE A 69 3.95 4.31 -5.97
C ILE A 69 3.65 5.64 -5.30
N ALA A 70 4.67 6.49 -5.15
CA ALA A 70 4.49 7.86 -4.69
C ALA A 70 3.80 8.69 -5.77
N GLU A 71 2.90 9.59 -5.35
CA GLU A 71 2.30 10.62 -6.21
C GLU A 71 2.94 11.99 -6.01
#